data_AF-A0A0G1ZW96-F1
#
_entry.id   AF-A0A0G1ZW96-F1
#
_cell.length_a   1.000
_cell.length_b   1.000
_cell.length_c   1.000
_cell.angle_alpha   90.00
_cell.angle_beta   90.00
_cell.angle_gamma   90.00
#
_symmetry.space_group_name_H-M   'P 1'
#
loop_
_entity.id
_entity.type
_entity.pdbx_description
1 polymer ?
#
loop_
_entity_poly.entity_id
_entity_poly.type
_entity_poly.pdbx_seq_one_letter_code
_entity_poly.pdbx_strand_id
1 'polypeptide(L)' 'IGFCGQAPSDYPDFLRFLVSKKIEAVSLNPDSLVSMTFEVAKEEERT' A
#
# COMPACT_ATOMS: atom_id res chain seq x y z
N ILE A 1 -9.11 -8.92 -4.54
CA ILE A 1 -9.91 -7.67 -4.28
C ILE A 1 -8.97 -6.47 -4.37
N GLY A 2 -9.40 -5.35 -4.98
CA GLY A 2 -8.55 -4.17 -5.17
C GLY A 2 -9.12 -2.89 -4.53
N PHE A 3 -8.23 -1.99 -4.07
CA PHE A 3 -8.57 -0.68 -3.52
C PHE A 3 -8.14 0.45 -4.47
N CYS A 4 -9.00 1.44 -4.68
CA CYS A 4 -8.69 2.65 -5.43
C CYS A 4 -9.04 3.90 -4.60
N GLY A 5 -8.13 4.87 -4.58
CA GLY A 5 -8.27 6.12 -3.85
C GLY A 5 -6.91 6.76 -3.59
N GLN A 6 -6.90 8.01 -3.12
CA GLN A 6 -5.66 8.75 -2.86
C GLN A 6 -4.99 8.31 -1.55
N ALA A 7 -5.79 7.84 -0.58
CA ALA A 7 -5.34 7.46 0.76
C ALA A 7 -4.10 6.53 0.81
N PRO A 8 -4.00 5.42 0.03
CA PRO A 8 -2.79 4.58 0.03
C PRO A 8 -1.54 5.26 -0.56
N SER A 9 -1.70 6.37 -1.28
CA SER A 9 -0.59 7.15 -1.86
C SER A 9 -0.09 8.26 -0.93
N ASP A 10 -0.94 8.72 0.00
CA ASP A 10 -0.63 9.79 0.96
C ASP A 10 -0.33 9.27 2.38
N TYR A 11 -0.92 8.13 2.76
CA TYR A 11 -0.87 7.59 4.11
C TYR A 11 -0.29 6.16 4.13
N PRO A 12 1.02 5.99 4.39
CA PRO A 12 1.67 4.68 4.48
C PRO A 12 1.02 3.74 5.49
N ASP A 13 0.50 4.25 6.61
CA ASP A 13 -0.19 3.42 7.61
C ASP A 13 -1.51 2.85 7.11
N PHE A 14 -2.20 3.57 6.22
CA PHE A 14 -3.40 3.05 5.57
C PHE A 14 -3.03 1.97 4.56
N LEU A 15 -1.94 2.15 3.81
CA LEU A 15 -1.42 1.11 2.92
C LEU A 15 -1.04 -0.15 3.69
N ARG A 16 -0.31 -0.03 4.81
CA ARG A 16 0.01 -1.16 5.71
C ARG A 16 -1.24 -1.89 6.19
N PHE A 17 -2.28 -1.15 6.58
CA PHE A 17 -3.55 -1.73 6.95
C PHE A 17 -4.17 -2.55 5.81
N LEU A 18 -4.16 -2.02 4.58
CA LEU A 18 -4.66 -2.75 3.41
C LEU A 18 -3.86 -4.03 3.12
N VAL A 19 -2.53 -3.98 3.26
CA VAL A 19 -1.64 -5.15 3.13
C VAL A 19 -1.96 -6.19 4.21
N SER A 20 -2.12 -5.76 5.47
CA SER A 20 -2.53 -6.64 6.59
C SER A 20 -3.89 -7.30 6.35
N LYS A 21 -4.80 -6.62 5.64
CA LYS A 21 -6.09 -7.18 5.20
C LYS A 21 -5.99 -8.06 3.96
N LYS A 22 -4.78 -8.34 3.46
CA LYS A 22 -4.50 -9.14 2.26
C LYS A 22 -5.24 -8.64 1.02
N ILE A 23 -5.29 -7.31 0.87
CA ILE A 23 -5.77 -6.68 -0.36
C ILE A 23 -4.71 -6.91 -1.45
N GLU A 24 -5.10 -7.58 -2.53
CA GLU A 24 -4.18 -8.03 -3.59
C GLU A 24 -3.76 -6.91 -4.56
N ALA A 25 -4.52 -5.82 -4.63
CA ALA A 25 -4.24 -4.72 -5.54
C ALA A 25 -4.58 -3.37 -4.91
N VAL A 26 -3.67 -2.40 -5.01
CA VAL A 26 -3.87 -1.04 -4.54
C VAL A 26 -3.44 -0.08 -5.63
N SER A 27 -4.32 0.85 -6.02
CA SER A 27 -3.98 1.91 -6.97
C SER A 27 -3.20 3.00 -6.26
N LEU A 28 -2.06 3.38 -6.83
CA LEU A 28 -1.16 4.38 -6.29
C LEU A 28 -0.88 5.48 -7.32
N ASN A 29 -0.63 6.69 -6.83
CA ASN A 29 -0.12 7.79 -7.65
C ASN A 29 1.29 7.44 -8.16
N PRO A 30 1.64 7.84 -9.39
CA PRO A 30 2.93 7.50 -10.00
C PRO A 30 4.11 8.01 -9.17
N ASP A 31 3.97 9.20 -8.56
CA ASP A 31 5.00 9.81 -7.72
C ASP A 31 5.24 9.04 -6.42
N SER A 32 4.21 8.36 -5.89
CA SER A 32 4.26 7.59 -4.65
C SER A 32 4.59 6.11 -4.87
N LEU A 33 4.57 5.60 -6.11
CA LEU A 33 4.72 4.18 -6.43
C LEU A 33 5.97 3.56 -5.79
N VAL A 34 7.12 4.20 -5.95
CA VAL A 34 8.40 3.66 -5.46
C VAL A 34 8.40 3.59 -3.94
N SER A 35 8.11 4.71 -3.27
CA SER A 35 8.09 4.79 -1.80
C SER A 35 7.10 3.81 -1.19
N MET A 36 5.89 3.75 -1.75
CA MET A 36 4.83 2.85 -1.24
C MET A 36 5.12 1.38 -1.50
N THR A 37 5.78 1.04 -2.61
CA THR A 37 6.22 -0.35 -2.86
C THR A 37 7.21 -0.82 -1.78
N PHE A 38 8.14 0.03 -1.35
CA PHE A 38 9.03 -0.30 -0.23
C PHE A 38 8.27 -0.49 1.09
N GLU A 39 7.22 0.30 1.34
CA GLU A 39 6.40 0.14 2.54
C GLU A 39 5.59 -1.16 2.51
N VAL A 40 5.10 -1.58 1.33
CA VAL A 40 4.46 -2.90 1.15
C VAL A 40 5.45 -4.01 1.45
N ALA A 41 6.64 -3.99 0.82
CA ALA A 41 7.65 -5.03 1.03
C ALA A 41 8.03 -5.19 2.51
N LYS A 42 8.25 -4.07 3.21
CA LYS A 42 8.55 -4.09 4.66
C LYS A 42 7.42 -4.69 5.49
N GLU A 43 6.17 -4.40 5.16
CA GLU A 43 5.02 -4.92 5.90
C GLU A 43 4.78 -6.40 5.60
N GLU A 44 5.04 -6.84 4.37
CA GLU A 44 5.03 -8.26 3.99
C GLU A 44 6.12 -9.05 4.72
N GLU A 45 7.34 -8.51 4.88
CA GLU A 45 8.41 -9.14 5.66
C GLU A 45 8.08 -9.26 7.17
N ARG A 46 7.15 -8.44 7.66
CA ARG A 46 6.74 -8.41 9.08
C ARG A 46 5.65 -9.44 9.42
N THR A 47 4.92 -9.93 8.44
CA THR A 47 3.75 -10.82 8.60
C THR A 47 4.09 -12.26 8.25
#